data_AF-A0A0W7Z1A4-F1
#
_entry.id   AF-A0A0W7Z1A4-F1
#
_cell.length_a   1.000
_cell.length_b   1.000
_cell.length_c   1.000
_cell.angle_alpha   90.00
_cell.angle_beta   90.00
_cell.angle_gamma   90.00
#
_symmetry.space_group_name_H-M   'P 1'
#
loop_
_entity.id
_entity.type
_entity.pdbx_description
1 polymer ?
#
loop_
_entity_poly.entity_id
_entity_poly.type
_entity_poly.pdbx_seq_one_letter_code
_entity_poly.pdbx_strand_id
1 'polypeptide(L)'
;MSRKPKKGYYVKGVFVAEGSERDLELKAELKGTWDQTRTDLKKESDALQDLGEALLGLRPKLLARLQLPEKLLEALAEHKRLTNFEAKRRQMQFIGKLMRKLEESQVEAAKAALEEQRTGVSLEQTNVLVAEQWRDRLIDSDDHLGIWLDQFPATDVQQVRALMRQARKDEATAKQKAAEAEARGQILPPAKKGRAYRELFQLLLSHINGTHGQHDEEQAIDEDADE
;
A
#
# COMPACT_ATOMS: atom_id res chain seq x y z
N MET A 1 -52.82 25.31 11.76
CA MET A 1 -51.43 25.09 12.23
C MET A 1 -50.47 25.31 11.08
N SER A 2 -49.59 26.31 11.17
CA SER A 2 -48.58 26.60 10.15
C SER A 2 -47.53 25.49 10.14
N ARG A 3 -47.43 24.74 9.05
CA ARG A 3 -46.41 23.70 8.91
C ARG A 3 -45.10 24.41 8.55
N LYS A 4 -44.09 24.30 9.42
CA LYS A 4 -42.74 24.81 9.13
C LYS A 4 -42.31 24.31 7.74
N PRO A 5 -41.81 25.19 6.85
CA PRO A 5 -41.33 24.78 5.55
C PRO A 5 -40.20 23.75 5.73
N LYS A 6 -40.29 22.64 5.01
CA LYS A 6 -39.24 21.61 5.01
C LYS A 6 -38.02 22.15 4.29
N LYS A 7 -36.83 21.85 4.82
CA LYS A 7 -35.55 22.16 4.17
C LYS A 7 -35.45 21.37 2.87
N GLY A 8 -34.98 21.99 1.80
CA GLY A 8 -34.94 21.41 0.46
C GLY A 8 -34.23 22.30 -0.55
N TYR A 9 -34.09 21.82 -1.78
CA TYR A 9 -33.38 22.49 -2.87
C TYR A 9 -34.13 22.31 -4.20
N TYR A 10 -33.83 23.13 -5.20
CA TYR A 10 -34.47 23.06 -6.53
C TYR A 10 -33.58 22.32 -7.52
N VAL A 11 -34.14 21.34 -8.24
CA VAL A 11 -33.47 20.62 -9.35
C VAL A 11 -34.35 20.71 -10.59
N LYS A 12 -33.82 21.26 -11.68
CA LYS A 12 -34.56 21.46 -12.94
C LYS A 12 -35.92 22.17 -12.74
N GLY A 13 -35.98 23.14 -11.83
CA GLY A 13 -37.19 23.90 -11.51
C GLY A 13 -38.18 23.22 -10.56
N VAL A 14 -37.90 22.02 -10.07
CA VAL A 14 -38.75 21.29 -9.12
C VAL A 14 -38.15 21.35 -7.72
N PHE A 15 -38.96 21.71 -6.71
CA PHE A 15 -38.54 21.71 -5.32
C PHE A 15 -38.47 20.27 -4.79
N VAL A 16 -37.29 19.87 -4.31
CA VAL A 16 -37.01 18.56 -3.71
C VAL A 16 -36.78 18.77 -2.22
N ALA A 17 -37.63 18.16 -1.39
CA ALA A 17 -37.46 18.20 0.06
C ALA A 17 -36.35 17.24 0.50
N GLU A 18 -35.50 17.69 1.43
CA GLU A 18 -34.42 16.88 2.02
C GLU A 18 -35.02 15.64 2.71
N GLY A 19 -34.56 14.45 2.34
CA GLY A 19 -35.09 13.16 2.82
C GLY A 19 -36.35 12.64 2.11
N SER A 20 -36.78 13.26 1.00
CA SER A 20 -37.83 12.69 0.14
C SER A 20 -37.32 11.53 -0.72
N GLU A 21 -38.20 10.68 -1.23
CA GLU A 21 -37.84 9.62 -2.18
C GLU A 21 -37.05 10.18 -3.38
N ARG A 22 -37.45 11.35 -3.87
CA ARG A 22 -36.77 12.03 -4.97
C ARG A 22 -35.38 12.57 -4.58
N ASP A 23 -35.16 12.94 -3.32
CA ASP A 23 -33.82 13.28 -2.81
C ASP A 23 -32.93 12.03 -2.73
N LEU A 24 -33.49 10.89 -2.33
CA LEU A 24 -32.78 9.61 -2.27
C LEU A 24 -32.46 9.07 -3.68
N GLU A 25 -33.40 9.16 -4.61
CA GLU A 25 -33.21 8.82 -6.03
C GLU A 25 -32.16 9.72 -6.67
N LEU A 26 -32.27 11.05 -6.52
CA LEU A 26 -31.25 11.97 -7.05
C LEU A 26 -29.88 11.69 -6.45
N LYS A 27 -29.80 11.39 -5.14
CA LYS A 27 -28.54 11.01 -4.49
C LYS A 27 -28.01 9.66 -4.96
N ALA A 28 -28.88 8.67 -5.21
CA ALA A 28 -28.50 7.36 -5.72
C ALA A 28 -28.08 7.43 -7.20
N GLU A 29 -28.76 8.25 -8.00
CA GLU A 29 -28.47 8.53 -9.40
C GLU A 29 -27.17 9.34 -9.53
N LEU A 30 -26.94 10.33 -8.64
CA LEU A 30 -25.65 11.01 -8.47
C LEU A 30 -24.53 10.06 -8.03
N LYS A 31 -24.85 9.00 -7.28
CA LYS A 31 -23.89 7.97 -6.84
C LYS A 31 -23.62 6.93 -7.93
N GLY A 32 -24.37 6.94 -9.03
CA GLY A 32 -24.34 5.94 -10.10
C GLY A 32 -23.22 6.14 -11.14
N THR A 33 -22.94 7.37 -11.56
CA THR A 33 -21.81 7.77 -12.45
C THR A 33 -21.76 9.32 -12.42
N TRP A 34 -20.69 10.10 -12.20
CA TRP A 34 -19.32 10.12 -12.75
C TRP A 34 -18.39 10.94 -11.81
N ASP A 35 -17.17 10.42 -11.54
CA ASP A 35 -16.00 11.03 -10.87
C ASP A 35 -16.21 12.02 -9.70
N GLN A 36 -15.88 11.57 -8.48
CA GLN A 36 -15.64 12.34 -7.24
C GLN A 36 -16.57 13.53 -6.95
N THR A 37 -17.37 13.44 -5.88
CA THR A 37 -18.21 14.58 -5.50
C THR A 37 -17.34 15.81 -5.19
N ARG A 38 -17.89 17.04 -5.33
CA ARG A 38 -17.18 18.27 -4.91
C ARG A 38 -16.62 18.20 -3.48
N THR A 39 -17.27 17.40 -2.63
CA THR A 39 -16.83 17.13 -1.27
C THR A 39 -15.64 16.19 -1.23
N ASP A 40 -15.58 15.17 -2.10
CA ASP A 40 -14.46 14.21 -2.18
C ASP A 40 -13.22 14.85 -2.80
N LEU A 41 -13.36 15.60 -3.89
CA LEU A 41 -12.28 16.43 -4.47
C LEU A 41 -11.68 17.39 -3.45
N LYS A 42 -12.52 17.96 -2.59
CA LYS A 42 -12.07 18.84 -1.51
C LYS A 42 -11.28 18.05 -0.46
N LYS A 43 -11.78 16.89 -0.01
CA LYS A 43 -11.08 16.03 0.95
C LYS A 43 -9.71 15.58 0.43
N GLU A 44 -9.63 15.19 -0.83
CA GLU A 44 -8.36 14.78 -1.45
C GLU A 44 -7.39 15.95 -1.55
N SER A 45 -7.88 17.14 -1.94
CA SER A 45 -7.07 18.36 -1.94
C SER A 45 -6.57 18.72 -0.54
N ASP A 46 -7.43 18.60 0.47
CA ASP A 46 -7.08 18.87 1.87
C ASP A 46 -6.04 17.84 2.34
N ALA A 47 -6.21 16.56 2.04
CA ALA A 47 -5.26 15.49 2.38
C ALA A 47 -3.88 15.69 1.72
N LEU A 48 -3.83 16.15 0.47
CA LEU A 48 -2.56 16.47 -0.21
C LEU A 48 -1.89 17.70 0.38
N GLN A 49 -2.67 18.68 0.85
CA GLN A 49 -2.14 19.83 1.55
C GLN A 49 -1.56 19.43 2.92
N ASP A 50 -2.28 18.60 3.68
CA ASP A 50 -1.82 18.06 4.96
C ASP A 50 -0.54 17.23 4.79
N LEU A 51 -0.46 16.43 3.71
CA LEU A 51 0.76 15.72 3.35
C LEU A 51 1.92 16.68 3.07
N GLY A 52 1.68 17.76 2.33
CA GLY A 52 2.67 18.81 2.07
C GLY A 52 3.15 19.51 3.35
N GLU A 53 2.26 19.71 4.32
CA GLU A 53 2.62 20.23 5.64
C GLU A 53 3.48 19.22 6.42
N ALA A 54 3.09 17.94 6.43
CA ALA A 54 3.84 16.89 7.10
C ALA A 54 5.28 16.74 6.55
N LEU A 55 5.47 16.95 5.24
CA LEU A 55 6.80 16.94 4.61
C LEU A 55 7.77 18.00 5.18
N LEU A 56 7.27 19.10 5.76
CA LEU A 56 8.14 20.07 6.43
C LEU A 56 8.87 19.46 7.64
N GLY A 57 8.25 18.50 8.31
CA GLY A 57 8.80 17.76 9.44
C GLY A 57 9.62 16.53 9.06
N LEU A 58 9.71 16.18 7.78
CA LEU A 58 10.44 15.01 7.31
C LEU A 58 11.97 15.23 7.43
N ARG A 59 12.69 14.22 7.91
CA ARG A 59 14.15 14.22 8.02
C ARG A 59 14.79 14.42 6.64
N PRO A 60 15.86 15.23 6.52
CA PRO A 60 16.49 15.56 5.23
C PRO A 60 16.89 14.34 4.39
N LYS A 61 17.39 13.28 5.03
CA LYS A 61 17.79 12.03 4.34
C LYS A 61 16.59 11.34 3.67
N LEU A 62 15.44 11.30 4.36
CA LEU A 62 14.22 10.70 3.81
C LEU A 62 13.63 11.57 2.71
N LEU A 63 13.61 12.89 2.91
CA LEU A 63 13.14 13.85 1.92
C LEU A 63 13.96 13.79 0.62
N ALA A 64 15.29 13.67 0.71
CA ALA A 64 16.17 13.56 -0.46
C ALA A 64 15.92 12.29 -1.27
N ARG A 65 15.54 11.18 -0.62
CA ARG A 65 15.25 9.90 -1.31
C ARG A 65 13.99 9.97 -2.16
N LEU A 66 13.04 10.85 -1.83
CA LEU A 66 11.77 10.96 -2.55
C LEU A 66 11.92 11.52 -3.97
N GLN A 67 13.03 12.17 -4.31
CA GLN A 67 13.27 12.77 -5.64
C GLN A 67 12.10 13.65 -6.12
N LEU A 68 11.50 14.40 -5.19
CA LEU A 68 10.38 15.29 -5.49
C LEU A 68 10.80 16.39 -6.47
N PRO A 69 9.86 16.95 -7.25
CA PRO A 69 10.15 18.05 -8.16
C PRO A 69 10.87 19.21 -7.45
N GLU A 70 11.90 19.76 -8.09
CA GLU A 70 12.74 20.84 -7.52
C GLU A 70 11.92 22.01 -6.98
N LYS A 71 10.89 22.44 -7.73
CA LYS A 71 9.96 23.50 -7.30
C LYS A 71 9.27 23.23 -5.97
N LEU A 72 8.97 21.97 -5.66
CA LEU A 72 8.37 21.58 -4.38
C LEU A 72 9.41 21.64 -3.25
N LEU A 73 10.63 21.16 -3.50
CA LEU A 73 11.72 21.23 -2.53
C LEU A 73 12.08 22.69 -2.18
N GLU A 74 12.17 23.55 -3.19
CA GLU A 74 12.35 25.00 -3.01
C GLU A 74 11.20 25.60 -2.21
N ALA A 75 9.95 25.24 -2.53
CA ALA A 75 8.78 25.77 -1.83
C ALA A 75 8.77 25.38 -0.34
N LEU A 76 9.16 24.14 -0.01
CA LEU A 76 9.31 23.65 1.36
C LEU A 76 10.45 24.39 2.09
N ALA A 77 11.59 24.60 1.43
CA ALA A 77 12.72 25.33 2.00
C ALA A 77 12.37 26.80 2.28
N GLU A 78 11.67 27.45 1.36
CA GLU A 78 11.20 28.83 1.52
C GLU A 78 10.19 28.94 2.66
N HIS A 79 9.24 28.01 2.78
CA HIS A 79 8.29 28.00 3.89
C HIS A 79 8.99 27.96 5.26
N LYS A 80 10.11 27.24 5.38
CA LYS A 80 10.92 27.20 6.61
C LYS A 80 11.63 28.52 6.92
N ARG A 81 11.94 29.35 5.91
CA ARG A 81 12.60 30.66 6.05
C ARG A 81 11.63 31.78 6.40
N LEU A 82 10.41 31.71 5.88
CA LEU A 82 9.39 32.73 6.14
C LEU A 82 9.10 32.85 7.64
N THR A 83 8.90 34.09 8.10
CA THR A 83 8.57 34.39 9.51
C THR A 83 7.15 34.93 9.66
N ASN A 84 6.66 35.66 8.67
CA ASN A 84 5.30 36.21 8.66
C ASN A 84 4.25 35.10 8.46
N PHE A 85 3.22 35.12 9.30
CA PHE A 85 2.14 34.12 9.27
C PHE A 85 1.38 34.08 7.95
N GLU A 86 1.03 35.24 7.39
CA GLU A 86 0.31 35.33 6.12
C GLU A 86 1.18 34.85 4.95
N ALA A 87 2.49 35.15 4.98
CA ALA A 87 3.44 34.63 4.00
C ALA A 87 3.53 33.10 4.08
N LYS A 88 3.68 32.53 5.28
CA LYS A 88 3.66 31.06 5.48
C LYS A 88 2.38 30.44 4.97
N ARG A 89 1.23 31.03 5.31
CA ARG A 89 -0.09 30.54 4.87
C ARG A 89 -0.20 30.49 3.35
N ARG A 90 0.21 31.55 2.65
CA ARG A 90 0.22 31.59 1.17
C ARG A 90 1.20 30.59 0.58
N GLN A 91 2.37 30.44 1.19
CA GLN A 91 3.36 29.46 0.77
C GLN A 91 2.84 28.03 0.93
N MET A 92 2.11 27.74 2.01
CA MET A 92 1.47 26.44 2.22
C MET A 92 0.40 26.14 1.16
N GLN A 93 -0.38 27.14 0.75
CA GLN A 93 -1.33 27.00 -0.37
C GLN A 93 -0.61 26.70 -1.69
N PHE A 94 0.55 27.31 -1.92
CA PHE A 94 1.38 27.02 -3.08
C PHE A 94 1.95 25.61 -3.03
N ILE A 95 2.44 25.15 -1.86
CA ILE A 95 2.86 23.76 -1.64
C ILE A 95 1.71 22.81 -1.96
N GLY A 96 0.50 23.04 -1.42
CA GLY A 96 -0.67 22.20 -1.73
C GLY A 96 -1.01 22.16 -3.23
N LYS A 97 -0.81 23.27 -3.97
CA LYS A 97 -0.95 23.29 -5.44
C LYS A 97 0.12 22.43 -6.14
N LEU A 98 1.34 22.38 -5.62
CA LEU A 98 2.40 21.53 -6.16
C LEU A 98 2.19 20.06 -5.82
N MET A 99 1.70 19.73 -4.62
CA MET A 99 1.35 18.37 -4.22
C MET A 99 0.31 17.74 -5.16
N ARG A 100 -0.69 18.52 -5.61
CA ARG A 100 -1.68 18.08 -6.61
C ARG A 100 -1.13 17.79 -8.01
N LYS A 101 0.14 18.09 -8.26
CA LYS A 101 0.81 17.80 -9.54
C LYS A 101 1.74 16.59 -9.45
N LEU A 102 1.84 15.98 -8.27
CA LEU A 102 2.62 14.76 -8.11
C LEU A 102 1.85 13.58 -8.72
N GLU A 103 2.60 12.67 -9.33
CA GLU A 103 2.10 11.35 -9.71
C GLU A 103 1.73 10.55 -8.44
N GLU A 104 0.79 9.62 -8.55
CA GLU A 104 0.33 8.83 -7.40
C GLU A 104 1.50 8.12 -6.70
N SER A 105 2.44 7.56 -7.47
CA SER A 105 3.64 6.89 -6.93
C SER A 105 4.51 7.82 -6.06
N GLN A 106 4.58 9.11 -6.39
CA GLN A 106 5.33 10.11 -5.62
C GLN A 106 4.60 10.46 -4.32
N VAL A 107 3.27 10.53 -4.37
CA VAL A 107 2.41 10.75 -3.21
C VAL A 107 2.50 9.57 -2.24
N GLU A 108 2.45 8.34 -2.75
CA GLU A 108 2.62 7.12 -1.95
C GLU A 108 4.01 7.04 -1.33
N ALA A 109 5.08 7.34 -2.09
CA ALA A 109 6.43 7.38 -1.56
C ALA A 109 6.57 8.40 -0.42
N ALA A 110 5.96 9.59 -0.55
CA ALA A 110 5.95 10.61 0.49
C ALA A 110 5.24 10.13 1.77
N LYS A 111 4.07 9.47 1.63
CA LYS A 111 3.36 8.85 2.76
C LYS A 111 4.22 7.77 3.43
N ALA A 112 4.83 6.88 2.65
CA ALA A 112 5.70 5.82 3.15
C ALA A 112 6.91 6.36 3.91
N ALA A 113 7.53 7.44 3.44
CA ALA A 113 8.65 8.09 4.13
C ALA A 113 8.25 8.71 5.47
N LEU A 114 7.04 9.29 5.56
CA LEU A 114 6.51 9.80 6.83
C LEU A 114 6.22 8.67 7.82
N GLU A 115 5.66 7.56 7.34
CA GLU A 115 5.43 6.38 8.17
C GLU A 115 6.74 5.72 8.63
N GLU A 116 7.76 5.67 7.77
CA GLU A 116 9.09 5.20 8.15
C GLU A 116 9.71 6.09 9.23
N GLN A 117 9.54 7.41 9.15
CA GLN A 117 9.99 8.31 10.21
C GLN A 117 9.23 8.06 11.53
N ARG A 118 7.93 7.78 11.46
CA ARG A 118 7.06 7.59 12.62
C ARG A 118 7.33 6.26 13.33
N THR A 119 7.48 5.19 12.57
CA THR A 119 7.61 3.82 13.08
C THR A 119 9.07 3.38 13.25
N GLY A 120 9.98 4.01 12.50
CA GLY A 120 11.37 3.55 12.37
C GLY A 120 11.55 2.35 11.45
N VAL A 121 10.48 1.88 10.80
CA VAL A 121 10.47 0.69 9.93
C VAL A 121 10.28 1.14 8.49
N SER A 122 11.17 0.71 7.60
CA SER A 122 11.05 1.05 6.18
C SER A 122 9.92 0.25 5.51
N LEU A 123 9.47 0.74 4.35
CA LEU A 123 8.53 -0.01 3.51
C LEU A 123 9.07 -1.40 3.15
N GLU A 124 10.36 -1.50 2.81
CA GLU A 124 11.03 -2.77 2.50
C GLU A 124 10.97 -3.75 3.68
N GLN A 125 11.26 -3.27 4.89
CA GLN A 125 11.15 -4.10 6.11
C GLN A 125 9.71 -4.54 6.36
N THR A 126 8.74 -3.65 6.10
CA THR A 126 7.32 -3.98 6.21
C THR A 126 6.93 -5.06 5.20
N ASN A 127 7.38 -4.95 3.95
CA ASN A 127 7.12 -5.93 2.89
C ASN A 127 7.72 -7.29 3.24
N VAL A 128 8.93 -7.33 3.82
CA VAL A 128 9.52 -8.56 4.36
C VAL A 128 8.62 -9.21 5.41
N LEU A 129 8.17 -8.46 6.41
CA LEU A 129 7.29 -8.98 7.45
C LEU A 129 5.93 -9.45 6.92
N VAL A 130 5.39 -8.76 5.92
CA VAL A 130 4.13 -9.13 5.25
C VAL A 130 4.33 -10.43 4.46
N ALA A 131 5.43 -10.56 3.73
CA ALA A 131 5.77 -11.79 2.99
C ALA A 131 5.98 -12.99 3.93
N GLU A 132 6.61 -12.79 5.08
CA GLU A 132 6.76 -13.83 6.11
C GLU A 132 5.40 -14.31 6.64
N GLN A 133 4.51 -13.38 6.97
CA GLN A 133 3.16 -13.70 7.44
C GLN A 133 2.35 -14.44 6.37
N TRP A 134 2.43 -14.02 5.12
CA TRP A 134 1.76 -14.71 4.01
C TRP A 134 2.29 -16.12 3.81
N ARG A 135 3.61 -16.30 3.80
CA ARG A 135 4.23 -17.63 3.72
C ARG A 135 3.71 -18.54 4.82
N ASP A 136 3.74 -18.09 6.07
CA ASP A 136 3.37 -18.92 7.20
C ASP A 136 1.87 -19.29 7.14
N ARG A 137 1.00 -18.36 6.72
CA ARG A 137 -0.43 -18.63 6.49
C ARG A 137 -0.67 -19.63 5.35
N LEU A 138 0.03 -19.47 4.22
CA LEU A 138 -0.10 -20.39 3.08
C LEU A 138 0.41 -21.80 3.43
N ILE A 139 1.46 -21.90 4.23
CA ILE A 139 1.93 -23.20 4.73
C ILE A 139 0.95 -23.80 5.73
N ASP A 140 0.23 -22.99 6.51
CA ASP A 140 -0.76 -23.49 7.46
C ASP A 140 -2.03 -24.03 6.78
N SER A 141 -2.63 -23.26 5.86
CA SER A 141 -3.86 -23.66 5.15
C SER A 141 -3.88 -23.21 3.68
N ASP A 142 -4.46 -24.07 2.83
CA ASP A 142 -4.70 -23.78 1.41
C ASP A 142 -5.79 -22.71 1.21
N ASP A 143 -6.61 -22.43 2.23
CA ASP A 143 -7.70 -21.44 2.17
C ASP A 143 -7.17 -20.02 1.91
N HIS A 144 -5.94 -19.75 2.32
CA HIS A 144 -5.31 -18.44 2.12
C HIS A 144 -4.81 -18.20 0.70
N LEU A 145 -4.69 -19.26 -0.12
CA LEU A 145 -4.20 -19.13 -1.49
C LEU A 145 -5.16 -18.33 -2.36
N GLY A 146 -6.48 -18.48 -2.19
CA GLY A 146 -7.45 -17.68 -2.94
C GLY A 146 -7.28 -16.18 -2.68
N ILE A 147 -7.14 -15.81 -1.40
CA ILE A 147 -6.98 -14.42 -0.97
C ILE A 147 -5.67 -13.81 -1.51
N TRP A 148 -4.62 -14.62 -1.60
CA TRP A 148 -3.36 -14.19 -2.24
C TRP A 148 -3.56 -13.91 -3.73
N LEU A 149 -4.21 -14.83 -4.46
CA LEU A 149 -4.41 -14.72 -5.90
C LEU A 149 -5.35 -13.56 -6.29
N ASP A 150 -6.29 -13.20 -5.42
CA ASP A 150 -7.11 -12.01 -5.60
C ASP A 150 -6.28 -10.71 -5.57
N GLN A 151 -5.19 -10.68 -4.80
CA GLN A 151 -4.28 -9.54 -4.68
C GLN A 151 -3.16 -9.57 -5.73
N PHE A 152 -2.67 -10.76 -6.05
CA PHE A 152 -1.57 -10.99 -6.99
C PHE A 152 -1.99 -11.99 -8.07
N PRO A 153 -2.83 -11.58 -9.03
CA PRO A 153 -3.39 -12.48 -10.04
C PRO A 153 -2.36 -13.02 -11.04
N ALA A 154 -1.18 -12.40 -11.13
CA ALA A 154 -0.07 -12.83 -11.96
C ALA A 154 0.75 -13.99 -11.35
N THR A 155 0.45 -14.42 -10.13
CA THR A 155 1.18 -15.51 -9.46
C THR A 155 0.93 -16.87 -10.12
N ASP A 156 2.00 -17.64 -10.37
CA ASP A 156 1.88 -19.05 -10.77
C ASP A 156 1.34 -19.90 -9.60
N VAL A 157 0.05 -20.22 -9.69
CA VAL A 157 -0.67 -21.02 -8.71
C VAL A 157 -0.04 -22.41 -8.52
N GLN A 158 0.47 -23.03 -9.58
CA GLN A 158 1.05 -24.37 -9.52
C GLN A 158 2.41 -24.35 -8.81
N GLN A 159 3.23 -23.35 -9.11
CA GLN A 159 4.51 -23.13 -8.43
C GLN A 159 4.29 -22.93 -6.92
N VAL A 160 3.37 -22.03 -6.54
CA VAL A 160 3.05 -21.77 -5.12
C VAL A 160 2.57 -23.03 -4.42
N ARG A 161 1.62 -23.77 -5.01
CA ARG A 161 1.11 -25.02 -4.42
C ARG A 161 2.20 -26.09 -4.28
N ALA A 162 3.11 -26.20 -5.24
CA ALA A 162 4.23 -27.12 -5.17
C ALA A 162 5.16 -26.76 -4.01
N LEU A 163 5.51 -25.48 -3.87
CA LEU A 163 6.33 -24.96 -2.78
C LEU A 163 5.67 -25.16 -1.41
N MET A 164 4.36 -24.89 -1.27
CA MET A 164 3.60 -25.13 -0.03
C MET A 164 3.68 -26.60 0.40
N ARG A 165 3.37 -27.55 -0.50
CA ARG A 165 3.43 -28.98 -0.20
C ARG A 165 4.82 -29.43 0.20
N GLN A 166 5.85 -28.96 -0.51
CA GLN A 166 7.23 -29.32 -0.20
C GLN A 166 7.67 -28.74 1.15
N ALA A 167 7.30 -27.49 1.46
CA ALA A 167 7.61 -26.87 2.74
C ALA A 167 6.95 -27.61 3.92
N ARG A 168 5.68 -28.02 3.78
CA ARG A 168 4.98 -28.86 4.78
C ARG A 168 5.68 -30.21 4.99
N LYS A 169 6.10 -30.86 3.91
CA LYS A 169 6.83 -32.13 3.95
C LYS A 169 8.18 -31.99 4.65
N ASP A 170 8.93 -30.93 4.34
CA ASP A 170 10.21 -30.62 4.97
C ASP A 170 10.03 -30.38 6.47
N GLU A 171 9.00 -29.64 6.88
CA GLU A 171 8.68 -29.37 8.27
C GLU A 171 8.29 -30.64 9.03
N ALA A 172 7.43 -31.48 8.45
CA ALA A 172 7.05 -32.76 9.04
C ALA A 172 8.27 -33.67 9.24
N THR A 173 9.16 -33.73 8.25
CA THR A 173 10.41 -34.52 8.32
C THR A 173 11.35 -33.98 9.41
N ALA A 174 11.46 -32.65 9.54
CA ALA A 174 12.25 -32.02 10.59
C ALA A 174 11.71 -32.32 12.00
N LYS A 175 10.38 -32.25 12.18
CA LYS A 175 9.70 -32.61 13.44
C LYS A 175 9.92 -34.09 13.80
N GLN A 176 9.81 -34.99 12.83
CA GLN A 176 10.09 -36.42 13.04
C GLN A 176 11.54 -36.66 13.49
N LYS A 177 12.52 -36.07 12.80
CA LYS A 177 13.94 -36.18 13.18
C LYS A 177 14.23 -35.63 14.57
N ALA A 178 13.59 -34.52 14.94
CA ALA A 178 13.72 -33.95 16.28
C ALA A 178 13.16 -34.91 17.35
N ALA A 179 11.98 -35.47 17.13
CA ALA A 179 11.36 -36.44 18.04
C ALA A 179 12.19 -37.73 18.17
N GLU A 180 12.77 -38.23 17.07
CA GLU A 180 13.67 -39.38 17.09
C GLU A 180 14.97 -39.10 17.84
N ALA A 181 15.54 -37.90 17.69
CA ALA A 181 16.74 -37.49 18.41
C ALA A 181 16.46 -37.35 19.92
N GLU A 182 15.32 -36.76 20.28
CA GLU A 182 14.86 -36.64 21.67
C GLU A 182 14.66 -38.02 22.32
N ALA A 183 14.02 -38.96 21.61
CA ALA A 183 13.86 -40.34 22.07
C ALA A 183 15.20 -41.06 22.27
N ARG A 184 16.27 -40.63 21.58
CA ARG A 184 17.64 -41.14 21.73
C ARG A 184 18.47 -40.36 22.76
N GLY A 185 17.86 -39.41 23.48
CA GLY A 185 18.54 -38.56 24.46
C GLY A 185 19.53 -37.56 23.85
N GLN A 186 19.39 -37.25 22.56
CA GLN A 186 20.28 -36.37 21.81
C GLN A 186 19.62 -35.01 21.56
N ILE A 187 20.30 -33.93 21.93
CA ILE A 187 19.82 -32.56 21.67
C ILE A 187 20.28 -32.15 20.28
N LEU A 188 19.34 -32.02 19.35
CA LEU A 188 19.60 -31.53 18.00
C LEU A 188 19.47 -30.00 17.96
N PRO A 189 20.35 -29.26 17.26
CA PRO A 189 20.14 -27.84 17.00
C PRO A 189 18.81 -27.60 16.26
N PRO A 190 18.22 -26.40 16.37
CA PRO A 190 16.98 -26.07 15.69
C PRO A 190 17.11 -26.33 14.18
N ALA A 191 16.14 -27.06 13.63
CA ALA A 191 16.14 -27.41 12.23
C ALA A 191 16.14 -26.14 11.37
N LYS A 192 17.09 -26.04 10.44
CA LYS A 192 17.10 -24.97 9.44
C LYS A 192 15.85 -25.09 8.58
N LYS A 193 15.27 -23.95 8.21
CA LYS A 193 14.11 -23.91 7.30
C LYS A 193 14.50 -24.50 5.94
N GLY A 194 13.59 -25.28 5.36
CA GLY A 194 13.78 -25.98 4.09
C GLY A 194 14.00 -25.03 2.91
N ARG A 195 14.42 -25.58 1.77
CA ARG A 195 14.62 -24.81 0.53
C ARG A 195 13.29 -24.21 0.06
N ALA A 196 12.25 -25.03 -0.02
CA ALA A 196 10.91 -24.59 -0.44
C ALA A 196 10.32 -23.49 0.45
N TYR A 197 10.60 -23.52 1.75
CA TYR A 197 10.18 -22.46 2.70
C TYR A 197 10.79 -21.09 2.35
N ARG A 198 12.07 -21.09 1.95
CA ARG A 198 12.79 -19.86 1.56
C ARG A 198 12.39 -19.40 0.16
N GLU A 199 12.24 -20.32 -0.78
CA GLU A 199 11.80 -20.00 -2.15
C GLU A 199 10.38 -19.43 -2.16
N LEU A 200 9.46 -20.00 -1.37
CA LEU A 200 8.12 -19.44 -1.21
C LEU A 200 8.18 -18.02 -0.67
N PHE A 201 9.00 -17.75 0.35
CA PHE A 201 9.18 -16.38 0.85
C PHE A 201 9.69 -15.41 -0.22
N GLN A 202 10.71 -15.80 -1.00
CA GLN A 202 11.28 -14.95 -2.04
C GLN A 202 10.26 -14.66 -3.15
N LEU A 203 9.49 -15.67 -3.56
CA LEU A 203 8.42 -15.53 -4.54
C LEU A 203 7.32 -14.57 -4.06
N LEU A 204 6.88 -14.70 -2.81
CA LEU A 204 5.87 -13.80 -2.25
C LEU A 204 6.41 -12.38 -2.10
N LEU A 205 7.67 -12.24 -1.68
CA LEU A 205 8.32 -10.95 -1.53
C LEU A 205 8.48 -10.22 -2.88
N SER A 206 8.83 -10.94 -3.95
CA SER A 206 8.97 -10.33 -5.29
C SER A 206 7.63 -9.83 -5.82
N HIS A 207 6.54 -10.55 -5.58
CA HIS A 207 5.19 -10.06 -5.90
C HIS A 207 4.81 -8.83 -5.08
N ILE A 208 5.05 -8.84 -3.76
CA ILE A 208 4.75 -7.68 -2.89
C ILE A 208 5.56 -6.44 -3.29
N ASN A 209 6.81 -6.62 -3.72
CA ASN A 209 7.65 -5.54 -4.21
C ASN A 209 7.35 -5.13 -5.66
N GLY A 210 6.50 -5.87 -6.37
CA GLY A 210 6.21 -5.66 -7.79
C GLY A 210 7.37 -6.01 -8.73
N THR A 211 8.39 -6.73 -8.27
CA THR A 211 9.59 -7.09 -9.04
C THR A 211 9.49 -8.47 -9.71
N HIS A 212 8.39 -9.20 -9.49
CA HIS A 212 8.23 -10.56 -10.02
C HIS A 212 8.45 -10.65 -11.54
N GLY A 213 7.92 -9.71 -12.32
CA GLY A 213 8.06 -9.71 -13.79
C GLY A 213 9.45 -9.36 -14.31
N GLN A 214 10.32 -8.76 -13.50
CA GLN A 214 11.69 -8.43 -13.91
C GLN A 214 12.60 -9.67 -13.91
N HIS A 215 12.32 -10.64 -13.03
CA HIS A 215 13.09 -11.88 -12.96
C HIS A 215 12.76 -12.86 -14.09
N ASP A 216 11.51 -12.87 -14.57
CA ASP A 216 11.09 -13.72 -15.69
C ASP A 216 11.71 -13.22 -17.02
N GLU A 217 11.85 -11.90 -17.19
CA GLU A 217 12.53 -11.31 -18.36
C GLU A 217 14.05 -11.54 -18.33
N GLU A 218 14.73 -11.35 -17.18
CA GLU A 218 16.17 -11.62 -17.07
C GLU A 218 16.52 -13.11 -17.28
N GLN A 219 15.68 -14.04 -16.82
CA GLN A 219 15.90 -15.48 -17.06
C GLN A 219 15.67 -15.88 -18.52
N ALA A 220 14.71 -15.26 -19.21
CA ALA A 220 14.47 -15.52 -20.63
C ALA A 220 15.63 -15.00 -21.52
N ILE A 221 16.25 -13.88 -21.13
CA ILE A 221 17.39 -13.30 -21.89
C ILE A 221 18.66 -14.15 -21.73
N ASP A 222 18.88 -14.77 -20.57
CA ASP A 222 20.01 -15.68 -20.34
C ASP A 222 19.84 -17.03 -21.06
N GLU A 223 18.60 -17.53 -21.23
CA GLU A 223 18.35 -18.77 -21.99
C GLU A 223 18.53 -18.58 -23.51
N ASP A 224 18.21 -17.40 -24.06
CA ASP A 224 18.40 -17.07 -25.48
C ASP A 224 19.85 -16.68 -25.85
N ALA A 225 20.75 -16.50 -24.88
CA ALA A 225 22.15 -16.12 -25.09
C ALA A 225 23.11 -17.32 -25.29
N ASP A 226 22.62 -18.54 -25.02
CA ASP A 226 23.39 -19.79 -25.09
C ASP A 226 22.98 -20.71 -26.27
N GLU A 227 22.20 -20.22 -27.24
CA GLU A 227 21.87 -20.91 -28.51
C GLU A 227 22.64 -20.35 -29.72
#